data_AF-A0A9D8YRV2-F1
#
_entry.id   AF-A0A9D8YRV2-F1
#
_cell.length_a   1.000
_cell.length_b   1.000
_cell.length_c   1.000
_cell.angle_alpha   90.00
_cell.angle_beta   90.00
_cell.angle_gamma   90.00
#
_symmetry.space_group_name_H-M   'P 1'
#
loop_
_entity.id
_entity.type
_entity.pdbx_description
1 polymer ?
#
loop_
_entity_poly.entity_id
_entity_poly.type
_entity_poly.pdbx_seq_one_letter_code
_entity_poly.pdbx_strand_id
1 'polypeptide(L)'
;MKLRKDWSLAYLLLYICQIGYWLIIISVALELFISFAQLSGNHIVIRDVSVNLELRQFEEYNDIELDNIRLNIPERMTSDLQISGPYEEVKGGFYFFNGLKLYENTVFFLMLFLFSKVLRNVAEGDPFHAKNPSYLYMIGWTLIISSLINISFQFLNMGHFISLPLLSDLSLPEGIDITSLDMFGKDFMIAGIFNIVLGYVFKEGARIYEEQKLTV
;
A
#
# COMPACT_ATOMS: atom_id res chain seq x y z
N MET A 1 13.24 27.59 2.82
CA MET A 1 13.98 26.44 2.26
C MET A 1 14.94 26.98 1.19
N LYS A 2 16.24 27.14 1.49
CA LYS A 2 17.21 27.69 0.51
C LYS A 2 17.63 26.57 -0.44
N LEU A 3 17.20 26.65 -1.70
CA LEU A 3 17.61 25.73 -2.77
C LEU A 3 19.10 25.94 -3.06
N ARG A 4 19.94 24.98 -2.64
CA ARG A 4 21.36 24.96 -3.04
C ARG A 4 21.46 24.57 -4.51
N LYS A 5 22.47 25.12 -5.18
CA LYS A 5 22.62 25.20 -6.65
C LYS A 5 22.90 23.88 -7.37
N ASP A 6 23.01 22.76 -6.65
CA ASP A 6 23.32 21.47 -7.26
C ASP A 6 22.03 20.68 -7.44
N TRP A 7 21.44 20.79 -8.64
CA TRP A 7 20.36 19.92 -9.11
C TRP A 7 20.90 18.52 -9.42
N SER A 8 21.50 17.85 -8.43
CA SER A 8 21.81 16.42 -8.57
C SER A 8 20.50 15.63 -8.56
N LEU A 9 20.46 14.53 -9.32
CA LEU A 9 19.32 13.61 -9.34
C LEU A 9 18.89 13.19 -7.92
N ALA A 10 19.86 13.07 -7.00
CA ALA A 10 19.61 12.74 -5.61
C ALA A 10 18.81 13.82 -4.85
N TYR A 11 19.09 15.12 -5.06
CA TYR A 11 18.29 16.20 -4.48
C TYR A 11 16.86 16.24 -5.03
N LEU A 12 16.68 15.97 -6.33
CA LEU A 12 15.35 15.89 -6.94
C LEU A 12 14.54 14.74 -6.32
N LEU A 13 15.11 13.54 -6.27
CA LEU A 13 14.46 12.36 -5.67
C LEU A 13 14.17 12.58 -4.19
N LEU A 14 15.09 13.22 -3.46
CA LEU A 14 14.91 13.59 -2.06
C LEU A 14 13.65 14.46 -1.88
N TYR A 15 13.49 15.51 -2.69
CA TYR A 15 12.34 16.39 -2.58
C TYR A 15 11.04 15.70 -3.00
N ILE A 16 11.07 14.82 -4.00
CA ILE A 16 9.91 14.00 -4.37
C ILE A 16 9.46 13.13 -3.20
N CYS A 17 10.38 12.44 -2.52
CA CYS A 17 10.05 11.66 -1.33
C CYS A 17 9.50 12.53 -0.20
N GLN A 18 10.08 13.72 0.00
CA GLN A 18 9.63 14.65 1.05
C GLN A 18 8.22 15.17 0.80
N ILE A 19 7.95 15.63 -0.42
CA ILE A 19 6.62 16.07 -0.82
C ILE A 19 5.64 14.90 -0.68
N GLY A 20 6.03 13.70 -1.13
CA GLY A 20 5.20 12.50 -1.06
C GLY A 20 4.73 12.17 0.37
N TYR A 21 5.64 12.08 1.35
CA TYR A 21 5.21 11.78 2.72
C TYR A 21 4.41 12.93 3.36
N TRP A 22 4.64 14.18 2.96
CA TRP A 22 3.83 15.32 3.42
C TRP A 22 2.42 15.28 2.83
N LEU A 23 2.26 14.89 1.57
CA LEU A 23 0.96 14.67 0.96
C LEU A 23 0.19 13.56 1.68
N ILE A 24 0.86 12.49 2.10
CA ILE A 24 0.24 11.44 2.94
C ILE A 24 -0.25 12.03 4.27
N ILE A 25 0.57 12.80 4.98
CA ILE A 25 0.16 13.45 6.24
C ILE A 25 -1.08 14.32 6.02
N ILE A 26 -1.07 15.16 4.97
CA ILE A 26 -2.20 16.04 4.64
C ILE A 26 -3.45 15.22 4.31
N SER A 27 -3.30 14.15 3.51
CA SER A 27 -4.40 13.26 3.15
C SER A 27 -5.03 12.61 4.37
N VAL A 28 -4.22 12.05 5.28
CA VAL A 28 -4.70 11.43 6.52
C VAL A 28 -5.37 12.47 7.41
N ALA A 29 -4.83 13.68 7.51
CA ALA A 29 -5.44 14.74 8.30
C ALA A 29 -6.81 15.18 7.75
N LEU A 30 -6.93 15.31 6.43
CA LEU A 30 -8.20 15.62 5.76
C LEU A 30 -9.22 14.49 5.96
N GLU A 31 -8.79 13.24 5.85
CA GLU A 31 -9.64 12.08 6.05
C GLU A 31 -10.17 11.98 7.48
N LEU A 32 -9.33 12.24 8.49
CA LEU A 32 -9.74 12.31 9.88
C LEU A 32 -10.73 13.47 10.12
N PHE A 33 -10.51 14.61 9.47
CA PHE A 33 -11.43 15.75 9.54
C PHE A 33 -12.80 15.44 8.95
N ILE A 34 -12.84 14.84 7.75
CA ILE A 34 -14.09 14.42 7.08
C ILE A 34 -14.80 13.37 7.94
N SER A 35 -14.07 12.38 8.45
CA SER A 35 -14.57 11.35 9.35
C SER A 35 -15.23 11.95 10.59
N PHE A 36 -14.59 12.92 11.23
CA PHE A 36 -15.15 13.63 12.39
C PHE A 36 -16.44 14.39 12.03
N ALA A 37 -16.48 15.03 10.87
CA ALA A 37 -17.68 15.72 10.38
C ALA A 37 -18.85 14.74 10.11
N GLN A 38 -18.57 13.56 9.55
CA GLN A 38 -19.57 12.52 9.31
C GLN A 38 -20.13 11.94 10.63
N LEU A 39 -19.27 11.71 11.63
CA LEU A 39 -19.70 11.27 12.97
C LEU A 39 -20.69 12.25 13.61
N SER A 40 -20.47 13.55 13.43
CA SER A 40 -21.40 14.59 13.91
C SER A 40 -22.75 14.59 13.19
N GLY A 41 -22.85 14.01 11.99
CA GLY A 41 -24.07 13.95 11.19
C GLY A 41 -24.89 12.66 11.34
N ASN A 42 -24.44 11.71 12.17
CA ASN A 42 -25.05 10.39 12.40
C ASN A 42 -25.26 9.52 11.13
N HIS A 43 -24.62 9.91 10.01
CA HIS A 43 -24.66 9.18 8.75
C HIS A 43 -23.24 9.07 8.20
N ILE A 44 -22.78 7.83 8.05
CA ILE A 44 -21.45 7.55 7.51
C ILE A 44 -21.58 7.13 6.06
N VAL A 45 -20.63 7.61 5.25
CA VAL A 45 -20.42 7.13 3.89
C VAL A 45 -18.96 6.69 3.76
N ILE A 46 -18.77 5.39 3.59
CA ILE A 46 -17.50 4.74 3.24
C ILE A 46 -17.47 4.63 1.71
N ARG A 47 -16.42 5.15 1.08
CA ARG A 47 -16.25 5.15 -0.37
C ARG A 47 -14.99 4.38 -0.75
N ASP A 48 -14.91 4.01 -2.02
CA ASP A 48 -13.70 3.49 -2.65
C ASP A 48 -13.17 2.21 -1.99
N VAL A 49 -14.08 1.33 -1.57
CA VAL A 49 -13.71 0.01 -1.06
C VAL A 49 -13.52 -0.92 -2.25
N SER A 50 -12.28 -1.11 -2.68
CA SER A 50 -11.97 -1.98 -3.80
C SER A 50 -12.18 -3.46 -3.44
N VAL A 51 -13.04 -4.12 -4.21
CA VAL A 51 -13.40 -5.52 -4.06
C VAL A 51 -13.23 -6.26 -5.37
N ASN A 52 -12.88 -7.53 -5.27
CA ASN A 52 -12.97 -8.46 -6.40
C ASN A 52 -14.31 -9.19 -6.31
N LEU A 53 -15.10 -9.01 -7.35
CA LEU A 53 -16.36 -9.68 -7.59
C LEU A 53 -16.13 -10.90 -8.48
N GLU A 54 -16.82 -11.99 -8.19
CA GLU A 54 -16.93 -13.15 -9.07
C GLU A 54 -18.36 -13.22 -9.60
N LEU A 55 -18.48 -13.26 -10.92
CA LEU A 55 -19.73 -13.25 -11.65
C LEU A 55 -20.04 -14.67 -12.13
N ARG A 56 -20.74 -15.46 -11.31
CA ARG A 56 -21.10 -16.85 -11.66
C ARG A 56 -21.97 -16.95 -12.92
N GLN A 57 -22.68 -15.87 -13.26
CA GLN A 57 -23.54 -15.83 -14.46
C GLN A 57 -22.76 -15.89 -15.79
N PHE A 58 -21.45 -15.59 -15.78
CA PHE A 58 -20.63 -15.62 -17.00
C PHE A 58 -19.76 -16.88 -17.11
N GLU A 59 -19.86 -17.81 -16.14
CA GLU A 59 -19.06 -19.05 -16.12
C GLU A 59 -19.26 -19.89 -17.40
N GLU A 60 -20.49 -19.91 -17.93
CA GLU A 60 -20.86 -20.62 -19.18
C GLU A 60 -20.42 -19.88 -20.46
N TYR A 61 -20.02 -18.61 -20.37
CA TYR A 61 -19.63 -17.77 -21.51
C TYR A 61 -18.13 -17.44 -21.52
N ASN A 62 -17.35 -18.12 -20.67
CA ASN A 62 -15.90 -18.00 -20.70
C ASN A 62 -15.35 -18.54 -22.02
N ASP A 63 -14.52 -17.72 -22.67
CA ASP A 63 -13.84 -18.04 -23.91
C ASP A 63 -14.80 -18.42 -25.06
N ILE A 64 -15.45 -17.41 -25.62
CA ILE A 64 -16.20 -17.56 -26.87
C ILE A 64 -15.19 -17.62 -28.03
N GLU A 65 -15.04 -18.81 -28.62
CA GLU A 65 -14.28 -19.00 -29.85
C GLU A 65 -15.23 -18.95 -31.07
N LEU A 66 -15.11 -17.88 -31.86
CA LEU A 66 -15.84 -17.69 -33.13
C LEU A 66 -14.82 -17.57 -34.27
N ASP A 67 -14.58 -18.66 -35.01
CA ASP A 67 -13.66 -18.81 -36.16
C ASP A 67 -12.27 -18.14 -36.04
N ASN A 68 -12.21 -16.80 -36.08
CA ASN A 68 -10.98 -16.01 -35.99
C ASN A 68 -10.93 -15.07 -34.75
N ILE A 69 -11.93 -15.12 -33.87
CA ILE A 69 -12.10 -14.23 -32.73
C ILE A 69 -12.18 -15.08 -31.46
N ARG A 70 -11.31 -14.76 -30.50
CA ARG A 70 -11.37 -15.28 -29.13
C ARG A 70 -11.78 -14.13 -28.22
N LEU A 71 -12.92 -14.27 -27.56
CA LEU A 71 -13.38 -13.32 -26.56
C LEU A 71 -13.35 -13.99 -25.19
N ASN A 72 -12.42 -13.57 -24.34
CA ASN A 72 -12.38 -13.96 -22.93
C ASN A 72 -13.20 -12.95 -22.13
N ILE A 73 -14.28 -13.40 -21.49
CA ILE A 73 -15.07 -12.60 -20.56
C ILE A 73 -14.53 -12.91 -19.16
N PRO A 74 -13.95 -11.94 -18.44
CA PRO A 74 -13.38 -12.22 -17.14
C PRO A 74 -14.47 -12.51 -16.11
N GLU A 75 -14.42 -13.70 -15.50
CA GLU A 75 -15.28 -14.09 -14.37
C GLU A 75 -15.07 -13.20 -13.14
N ARG A 76 -13.89 -12.58 -13.05
CA ARG A 76 -13.48 -11.75 -11.92
C ARG A 76 -13.35 -10.29 -12.35
N MET A 77 -14.07 -9.41 -11.67
CA MET A 77 -14.01 -7.97 -11.88
C MET A 77 -13.61 -7.26 -10.61
N THR A 78 -12.73 -6.28 -10.72
CA THR A 78 -12.44 -5.35 -9.63
C THR A 78 -13.43 -4.19 -9.70
N SER A 79 -14.08 -3.88 -8.59
CA SER A 79 -15.06 -2.80 -8.47
C SER A 79 -14.88 -2.07 -7.15
N ASP A 80 -15.37 -0.83 -7.07
CA ASP A 80 -15.42 -0.08 -5.82
C ASP A 80 -16.82 -0.16 -5.20
N LEU A 81 -16.88 -0.47 -3.91
CA LEU A 81 -18.11 -0.43 -3.12
C LEU A 81 -18.22 0.89 -2.37
N GLN A 82 -19.43 1.41 -2.33
CA GLN A 82 -19.83 2.48 -1.43
C GLN A 82 -20.78 1.91 -0.38
N ILE A 83 -20.42 2.04 0.89
CA ILE A 83 -21.24 1.60 2.03
C ILE A 83 -21.73 2.86 2.74
N SER A 84 -23.05 3.05 2.82
CA SER A 84 -23.65 4.20 3.48
C SER A 84 -24.78 3.78 4.40
N GLY A 85 -24.82 4.34 5.61
CA GLY A 85 -25.85 4.01 6.59
C GLY A 85 -25.75 4.82 7.89
N PRO A 86 -26.72 4.63 8.80
CA PRO A 86 -26.63 5.15 10.17
C PRO A 86 -25.36 4.66 10.87
N TYR A 87 -24.75 5.52 11.71
CA TYR A 87 -23.48 5.23 12.39
C TYR A 87 -23.46 3.85 13.06
N GLU A 88 -24.50 3.52 13.83
CA GLU A 88 -24.57 2.30 14.62
C GLU A 88 -24.55 1.01 13.79
N GLU A 89 -25.07 1.07 12.57
CA GLU A 89 -25.15 -0.08 11.65
C GLU A 89 -23.80 -0.30 10.93
N VAL A 90 -23.07 0.77 10.62
CA VAL A 90 -21.85 0.70 9.81
C VAL A 90 -20.54 0.95 10.57
N LYS A 91 -20.59 1.19 11.89
CA LYS A 91 -19.41 1.54 12.72
C LYS A 91 -18.26 0.53 12.60
N GLY A 92 -18.57 -0.76 12.55
CA GLY A 92 -17.53 -1.80 12.40
C GLY A 92 -16.78 -1.65 11.08
N GLY A 93 -17.50 -1.37 9.99
CA GLY A 93 -16.94 -1.26 8.65
C GLY A 93 -16.15 0.01 8.53
N PHE A 94 -16.69 1.08 9.11
CA PHE A 94 -16.01 2.34 9.23
C PHE A 94 -14.63 2.19 9.88
N TYR A 95 -14.53 1.58 11.07
CA TYR A 95 -13.24 1.41 11.74
C TYR A 95 -12.31 0.44 10.99
N PHE A 96 -12.86 -0.62 10.42
CA PHE A 96 -12.08 -1.60 9.66
C PHE A 96 -11.44 -0.98 8.41
N PHE A 97 -12.23 -0.36 7.54
CA PHE A 97 -11.74 0.23 6.28
C PHE A 97 -10.85 1.46 6.51
N ASN A 98 -11.21 2.36 7.43
CA ASN A 98 -10.33 3.48 7.77
C ASN A 98 -9.03 2.99 8.44
N GLY A 99 -9.10 1.94 9.25
CA GLY A 99 -7.91 1.32 9.86
C GLY A 99 -6.96 0.75 8.82
N LEU A 100 -7.49 0.05 7.81
CA LEU A 100 -6.72 -0.48 6.68
C LEU A 100 -6.08 0.63 5.86
N LYS A 101 -6.83 1.68 5.53
CA LYS A 101 -6.31 2.82 4.76
C LYS A 101 -5.24 3.59 5.54
N LEU A 102 -5.41 3.74 6.84
CA LEU A 102 -4.40 4.35 7.71
C LEU A 102 -3.13 3.48 7.79
N TYR A 103 -3.30 2.16 7.84
CA TYR A 103 -2.20 1.20 7.76
C TYR A 103 -1.42 1.32 6.44
N GLU A 104 -2.11 1.35 5.30
CA GLU A 104 -1.49 1.53 3.98
C GLU A 104 -0.71 2.85 3.91
N ASN A 105 -1.35 3.96 4.29
CA ASN A 105 -0.70 5.26 4.35
C ASN A 105 0.54 5.25 5.26
N THR A 106 0.51 4.49 6.36
CA THR A 106 1.65 4.36 7.27
C THR A 106 2.81 3.62 6.62
N VAL A 107 2.54 2.54 5.87
CA VAL A 107 3.57 1.80 5.11
C VAL A 107 4.25 2.71 4.09
N PHE A 108 3.49 3.41 3.26
CA PHE A 108 4.04 4.36 2.28
C PHE A 108 4.77 5.53 2.93
N PHE A 109 4.23 6.06 4.03
CA PHE A 109 4.88 7.12 4.80
C PHE A 109 6.26 6.67 5.29
N LEU A 110 6.35 5.50 5.94
CA LEU A 110 7.61 4.96 6.45
C LEU A 110 8.63 4.75 5.31
N MET A 111 8.19 4.17 4.19
CA MET A 111 9.07 4.00 3.03
C MET A 111 9.63 5.32 2.53
N LEU A 112 8.76 6.29 2.21
CA LEU A 112 9.18 7.58 1.66
C LEU A 112 10.04 8.37 2.65
N PHE A 113 9.70 8.31 3.94
CA PHE A 113 10.47 8.95 4.99
C PHE A 113 11.89 8.36 5.08
N LEU A 114 12.03 7.03 5.13
CA LEU A 114 13.32 6.35 5.21
C LEU A 114 14.14 6.51 3.93
N PHE A 115 13.51 6.42 2.75
CA PHE A 115 14.17 6.71 1.47
C PHE A 115 14.70 8.14 1.42
N SER A 116 13.94 9.12 1.95
CA SER A 116 14.41 10.51 2.02
C SER A 116 15.67 10.64 2.89
N LYS A 117 15.85 9.81 3.92
CA LYS A 117 17.06 9.81 4.74
C LYS A 117 18.26 9.28 3.97
N VAL A 118 18.10 8.19 3.23
CA VAL A 118 19.16 7.63 2.37
C VAL A 118 19.56 8.65 1.30
N LEU A 119 18.57 9.22 0.59
CA LEU A 119 18.79 10.19 -0.47
C LEU A 119 19.43 11.49 0.04
N ARG A 120 19.11 11.92 1.28
CA ARG A 120 19.79 13.06 1.89
C ARG A 120 21.28 12.79 2.04
N ASN A 121 21.68 11.64 2.57
CA ASN A 121 23.08 11.31 2.77
C ASN A 121 23.83 11.24 1.41
N VAL A 122 23.21 10.63 0.40
CA VAL A 122 23.74 10.61 -0.97
C VAL A 122 23.88 12.03 -1.54
N ALA A 123 22.86 12.87 -1.37
CA ALA A 123 22.87 14.25 -1.88
C ALA A 123 23.90 15.15 -1.18
N GLU A 124 24.20 14.87 0.10
CA GLU A 124 25.23 15.55 0.89
C GLU A 124 26.65 15.02 0.60
N GLY A 125 26.79 14.04 -0.30
CA GLY A 125 28.08 13.50 -0.75
C GLY A 125 28.61 12.33 0.09
N ASP A 126 27.80 11.77 0.99
CA ASP A 126 28.14 10.59 1.80
C ASP A 126 27.21 9.39 1.49
N PRO A 127 27.36 8.77 0.31
CA PRO A 127 26.49 7.66 -0.10
C PRO A 127 26.66 6.41 0.77
N PHE A 128 27.82 6.24 1.40
CA PHE A 128 28.12 5.09 2.26
C PHE A 128 28.02 5.41 3.75
N HIS A 129 27.21 6.42 4.12
CA HIS A 129 26.95 6.76 5.51
C HIS A 129 26.47 5.52 6.30
N ALA A 130 27.05 5.26 7.48
CA ALA A 130 26.83 4.05 8.30
C ALA A 130 25.36 3.76 8.68
N LYS A 131 24.47 4.75 8.56
CA LYS A 131 23.02 4.64 8.82
C LYS A 131 22.20 4.20 7.61
N ASN A 132 22.70 4.36 6.39
CA ASN A 132 21.99 3.98 5.16
C ASN A 132 21.56 2.49 5.15
N PRO A 133 22.43 1.54 5.57
CA PRO A 133 22.03 0.14 5.69
C PRO A 133 20.80 -0.08 6.56
N SER A 134 20.76 0.57 7.73
CA SER A 134 19.65 0.46 8.68
C SER A 134 18.34 0.98 8.09
N TYR A 135 18.37 2.10 7.35
CA TYR A 135 17.20 2.63 6.66
C TYR A 135 16.68 1.66 5.60
N LEU A 136 17.57 1.07 4.78
CA LEU A 136 17.20 0.09 3.76
C LEU A 136 16.66 -1.21 4.36
N TYR A 137 17.24 -1.69 5.47
CA TYR A 137 16.70 -2.85 6.20
C TYR A 137 15.30 -2.57 6.76
N MET A 138 15.06 -1.39 7.32
CA MET A 138 13.74 -1.02 7.82
C MET A 138 12.71 -0.96 6.70
N ILE A 139 13.04 -0.35 5.55
CA ILE A 139 12.18 -0.37 4.35
C ILE A 139 11.88 -1.82 3.95
N GLY A 140 12.91 -2.66 3.85
CA GLY A 140 12.77 -4.05 3.46
C GLY A 140 11.86 -4.85 4.38
N TRP A 141 12.05 -4.74 5.70
CA TRP A 141 11.19 -5.39 6.68
C TRP A 141 9.76 -4.86 6.68
N THR A 142 9.56 -3.55 6.54
CA THR A 142 8.21 -2.98 6.41
C THR A 142 7.46 -3.57 5.23
N LEU A 143 8.12 -3.71 4.07
CA LEU A 143 7.52 -4.30 2.87
C LEU A 143 7.22 -5.79 3.01
N ILE A 144 8.13 -6.56 3.61
CA ILE A 144 7.91 -8.00 3.86
C ILE A 144 6.76 -8.21 4.83
N ILE A 145 6.76 -7.50 5.96
CA ILE A 145 5.69 -7.59 6.96
C ILE A 145 4.36 -7.19 6.33
N SER A 146 4.35 -6.14 5.50
CA SER A 146 3.13 -5.72 4.80
C SER A 146 2.62 -6.77 3.83
N SER A 147 3.50 -7.42 3.08
CA SER A 147 3.13 -8.50 2.17
C SER A 147 2.60 -9.72 2.93
N LEU A 148 3.20 -10.07 4.07
CA LEU A 148 2.71 -11.15 4.94
C LEU A 148 1.33 -10.85 5.51
N ILE A 149 1.07 -9.60 5.91
CA ILE A 149 -0.26 -9.16 6.37
C ILE A 149 -1.27 -9.31 5.23
N ASN A 150 -0.92 -8.87 4.02
CA ASN A 150 -1.80 -8.99 2.85
C ASN A 150 -2.12 -10.44 2.49
N ILE A 151 -1.12 -11.32 2.46
CA ILE A 151 -1.30 -12.76 2.25
C ILE A 151 -2.19 -13.34 3.35
N SER A 152 -1.99 -12.95 4.61
CA SER A 152 -2.80 -13.41 5.73
C SER A 152 -4.27 -13.04 5.53
N PHE A 153 -4.55 -11.81 5.11
CA PHE A 153 -5.91 -11.39 4.79
C PHE A 153 -6.51 -12.11 3.59
N GLN A 154 -5.74 -12.31 2.51
CA GLN A 154 -6.20 -13.08 1.35
C GLN A 154 -6.54 -14.53 1.76
N PHE A 155 -5.68 -15.18 2.54
CA PHE A 155 -5.90 -16.53 3.04
C PHE A 155 -7.12 -16.63 3.95
N LEU A 156 -7.30 -15.67 4.86
CA LEU A 156 -8.45 -15.61 5.75
C LEU A 156 -9.78 -15.38 5.00
N ASN A 157 -9.74 -14.62 3.89
CA ASN A 157 -10.88 -14.39 3.01
C ASN A 157 -11.19 -15.62 2.12
N MET A 158 -10.16 -16.30 1.60
CA MET A 158 -10.31 -17.44 0.68
C MET A 158 -10.93 -18.68 1.35
N GLY A 159 -10.82 -18.80 2.69
CA GLY A 159 -11.43 -19.89 3.44
C GLY A 159 -12.85 -19.62 3.97
N HIS A 160 -13.48 -18.49 3.64
CA HIS A 160 -14.72 -17.99 4.28
C HIS A 160 -14.67 -17.92 5.83
N PHE A 161 -13.48 -18.09 6.44
CA PHE A 161 -13.30 -18.16 7.90
C PHE A 161 -13.54 -16.79 8.54
N ILE A 162 -13.15 -15.74 7.82
CA ILE A 162 -13.68 -14.41 8.02
C ILE A 162 -14.62 -14.20 6.83
N SER A 163 -15.83 -14.75 6.91
CA SER A 163 -16.96 -13.97 6.39
C SER A 163 -16.73 -12.60 6.98
N LEU A 164 -16.37 -11.60 6.18
CA LEU A 164 -16.34 -10.23 6.65
C LEU A 164 -17.73 -10.03 7.24
N PRO A 165 -17.90 -9.96 8.58
CA PRO A 165 -19.24 -9.78 9.16
C PRO A 165 -19.81 -8.42 8.72
N LEU A 166 -18.95 -7.62 8.07
CA LEU A 166 -19.17 -6.33 7.44
C LEU A 166 -19.66 -6.37 6.00
N LEU A 167 -19.49 -7.48 5.30
CA LEU A 167 -19.97 -7.70 3.94
C LEU A 167 -21.03 -8.80 3.84
N SER A 168 -21.19 -9.64 4.87
CA SER A 168 -22.23 -10.68 4.90
C SER A 168 -23.66 -10.14 4.86
N ASP A 169 -23.84 -8.87 5.25
CA ASP A 169 -25.14 -8.18 5.21
C ASP A 169 -25.39 -7.42 3.89
N LEU A 170 -24.39 -7.34 3.00
CA LEU A 170 -24.57 -6.78 1.67
C LEU A 170 -25.27 -7.83 0.78
N SER A 171 -26.59 -7.70 0.68
CA SER A 171 -27.39 -8.48 -0.26
C SER A 171 -27.07 -8.05 -1.70
N LEU A 172 -26.13 -8.75 -2.31
CA LEU A 172 -25.84 -8.59 -3.74
C LEU A 172 -26.89 -9.33 -4.58
N PRO A 173 -27.15 -8.87 -5.82
CA PRO A 173 -27.99 -9.61 -6.76
C PRO A 173 -27.50 -11.05 -6.96
N GLU A 174 -28.44 -11.98 -7.16
CA GLU A 174 -28.11 -13.40 -7.37
C GLU A 174 -27.06 -13.59 -8.47
N GLY A 175 -25.99 -14.33 -8.17
CA GLY A 175 -24.91 -14.61 -9.12
C GLY A 175 -23.73 -13.63 -9.09
N ILE A 176 -23.73 -12.63 -8.19
CA ILE A 176 -22.59 -11.76 -7.90
C ILE A 176 -22.12 -12.02 -6.46
N ASP A 177 -20.92 -12.54 -6.30
CA ASP A 177 -20.31 -12.75 -4.98
C ASP A 177 -19.04 -11.90 -4.83
N ILE A 178 -18.87 -11.25 -3.66
CA ILE A 178 -17.59 -10.64 -3.30
C ILE A 178 -16.64 -11.77 -2.85
N THR A 179 -15.57 -11.99 -3.61
CA THR A 179 -14.61 -13.06 -3.32
C THR A 179 -13.43 -12.58 -2.48
N SER A 180 -13.05 -11.32 -2.61
CA SER A 180 -11.97 -10.73 -1.80
C SER A 180 -12.01 -9.22 -1.78
N LEU A 181 -11.42 -8.63 -0.75
CA LEU A 181 -11.03 -7.22 -0.74
C LEU A 181 -9.69 -7.08 -1.47
N ASP A 182 -9.61 -6.18 -2.44
CA ASP A 182 -8.33 -5.82 -3.05
C ASP A 182 -7.67 -4.70 -2.24
N MET A 183 -6.92 -5.10 -1.22
CA MET A 183 -6.39 -4.13 -0.25
C MET A 183 -5.08 -3.47 -0.66
N PHE A 184 -4.34 -4.02 -1.63
CA PHE A 184 -3.03 -3.49 -2.00
C PHE A 184 -2.65 -3.68 -3.48
N GLY A 185 -3.42 -4.45 -4.26
CA GLY A 185 -3.18 -4.72 -5.69
C GLY A 185 -1.82 -5.31 -6.07
N LYS A 186 -0.84 -5.40 -5.15
CA LYS A 186 0.57 -5.66 -5.43
C LYS A 186 1.27 -6.34 -4.26
N ASP A 187 2.02 -7.39 -4.58
CA ASP A 187 2.95 -8.04 -3.66
C ASP A 187 4.25 -7.23 -3.56
N PHE A 188 4.62 -6.82 -2.34
CA PHE A 188 5.86 -6.06 -2.09
C PHE A 188 6.99 -6.94 -1.55
N MET A 189 6.82 -8.26 -1.47
CA MET A 189 7.79 -9.16 -0.86
C MET A 189 9.14 -9.11 -1.57
N ILE A 190 9.13 -9.14 -2.91
CA ILE A 190 10.35 -9.07 -3.73
C ILE A 190 11.05 -7.72 -3.54
N ALA A 191 10.30 -6.61 -3.56
CA ALA A 191 10.84 -5.29 -3.30
C ALA A 191 11.44 -5.18 -1.88
N GLY A 192 10.82 -5.85 -0.90
CA GLY A 192 11.33 -5.94 0.46
C GLY A 192 12.67 -6.69 0.55
N ILE A 193 12.75 -7.87 -0.06
CA ILE A 193 13.99 -8.66 -0.15
C ILE A 193 15.10 -7.86 -0.83
N PHE A 194 14.77 -7.20 -1.95
CA PHE A 194 15.73 -6.36 -2.68
C PHE A 194 16.30 -5.24 -1.81
N ASN A 195 15.45 -4.55 -1.04
CA ASN A 195 15.91 -3.51 -0.10
C ASN A 195 16.80 -4.06 1.01
N ILE A 196 16.53 -5.28 1.51
CA ILE A 196 17.42 -5.94 2.48
C ILE A 196 18.79 -6.23 1.86
N VAL A 197 18.82 -6.76 0.63
CA VAL A 197 20.08 -7.02 -0.09
C VAL A 197 20.85 -5.72 -0.32
N LEU A 198 20.18 -4.65 -0.75
CA LEU A 198 20.80 -3.33 -0.88
C LEU A 198 21.35 -2.82 0.46
N GLY A 199 20.62 -3.01 1.56
CA GLY A 199 21.11 -2.67 2.90
C GLY A 199 22.42 -3.37 3.23
N TYR A 200 22.56 -4.65 2.86
CA TYR A 200 23.81 -5.39 3.03
C TYR A 200 24.94 -4.86 2.14
N VAL A 201 24.67 -4.55 0.88
CA VAL A 201 25.66 -3.95 -0.04
C VAL A 201 26.16 -2.61 0.51
N PHE A 202 25.28 -1.75 1.00
CA PHE A 202 25.67 -0.47 1.60
C PHE A 202 26.45 -0.65 2.90
N LYS A 203 26.18 -1.71 3.66
CA LYS A 203 26.92 -2.01 4.90
C LYS A 203 28.36 -2.38 4.60
N GLU A 204 28.57 -3.29 3.65
CA GLU A 204 29.93 -3.67 3.22
C GLU A 204 30.64 -2.51 2.51
N GLY A 205 29.91 -1.73 1.69
CA GLY A 205 30.44 -0.53 1.07
C GLY A 205 30.91 0.52 2.07
N ALA A 206 30.16 0.76 3.14
CA ALA A 206 30.54 1.64 4.24
C ALA A 206 31.81 1.18 4.96
N ARG A 207 31.89 -0.12 5.24
CA ARG A 207 33.09 -0.72 5.85
C ARG A 207 34.33 -0.53 4.98
N ILE A 208 34.24 -0.84 3.69
CA ILE A 208 35.35 -0.68 2.74
C ILE A 208 35.77 0.79 2.64
N TYR A 209 34.79 1.71 2.59
CA TYR A 209 35.06 3.15 2.52
C TYR A 209 35.80 3.66 3.77
N GLU A 210 35.41 3.19 4.96
CA GLU A 210 36.13 3.50 6.21
C GLU A 210 37.54 2.92 6.23
N GLU A 211 37.71 1.66 5.81
CA GLU A 211 39.03 1.01 5.70
C GLU A 211 39.95 1.77 4.73
N GLN A 212 39.43 2.23 3.59
CA GLN A 212 40.20 3.03 2.63
C GLN A 212 40.60 4.40 3.19
N LYS A 213 39.71 5.07 3.92
CA LYS A 213 40.01 6.36 4.56
C LYS A 213 41.11 6.28 5.62
N LEU A 214 41.30 5.11 6.24
CA LEU A 214 42.36 4.87 7.24
C LEU A 214 43.70 4.48 6.62
N THR A 215 43.70 4.06 5.35
CA THR A 215 44.88 3.53 4.65
C THR A 215 45.56 4.57 3.75
N VAL A 216 44.80 5.57 3.29
CA VAL A 216 45.29 6.72 2.50
C VAL A 216 45.53 7.92 3.40
#